data_AF-A0A445N249-F1
#
_entry.id   AF-A0A445N249-F1
#
_cell.length_a   1.000
_cell.length_b   1.000
_cell.length_c   1.000
_cell.angle_alpha   90.00
_cell.angle_beta   90.00
_cell.angle_gamma   90.00
#
_symmetry.space_group_name_H-M   'P 1'
#
loop_
_entity.id
_entity.type
_entity.pdbx_description
1 polymer ?
#
loop_
_entity_poly.entity_id
_entity_poly.type
_entity_poly.pdbx_seq_one_letter_code
_entity_poly.pdbx_strand_id
1 'polypeptide(L)'
;MGSQRTIITISDKDKAWLETYSRLRKISMAEAIRRGIYYLKKKETEDTYQTLVNETKGIWQKGDGLEYQQRIRSEWESSDAQ
;
A
#
# COMPACT_ATOMS: atom_id res chain seq x y z
N MET A 1 -7.40 18.60 3.24
CA MET A 1 -6.04 18.15 3.62
C MET A 1 -5.05 19.18 3.11
N GLY A 2 -4.25 19.78 3.99
CA GLY A 2 -3.36 20.89 3.62
C GLY A 2 -2.30 20.47 2.61
N SER A 3 -2.02 21.33 1.64
CA SER A 3 -0.88 21.16 0.74
C SER A 3 0.31 21.95 1.29
N GLN A 4 1.45 21.29 1.45
CA GLN A 4 2.72 21.95 1.75
C GLN A 4 3.54 22.07 0.46
N ARG A 5 4.15 23.24 0.24
CA ARG A 5 5.05 23.45 -0.90
C ARG A 5 6.37 22.76 -0.62
N THR A 6 6.80 21.91 -1.54
CA THR A 6 8.09 21.20 -1.49
C THR A 6 8.91 21.56 -2.72
N ILE A 7 10.19 21.87 -2.52
CA ILE A 7 11.17 22.05 -3.61
C ILE A 7 11.89 20.72 -3.79
N ILE A 8 11.97 20.24 -5.03
CA ILE A 8 12.65 18.99 -5.38
C ILE A 8 13.69 19.28 -6.47
N THR A 9 14.79 18.54 -6.42
CA THR A 9 15.84 18.56 -7.44
C THR A 9 15.80 17.23 -8.18
N ILE A 10 15.72 17.29 -9.51
CA ILE A 10 15.72 16.13 -10.41
C ILE A 10 16.67 16.43 -11.57
N SER A 11 17.04 15.40 -12.32
CA SER A 11 17.86 15.62 -13.52
C SER A 11 17.09 16.40 -14.59
N ASP A 12 17.82 17.15 -15.42
CA ASP A 12 17.22 17.88 -16.54
C ASP A 12 16.49 16.95 -17.52
N LYS A 13 17.00 15.73 -17.69
CA LYS A 13 16.39 14.69 -18.52
C LYS A 13 15.02 14.27 -17.97
N ASP A 14 14.92 14.04 -16.65
CA ASP A 14 13.67 13.63 -16.02
C ASP A 14 12.64 14.78 -16.04
N LYS A 15 13.10 16.02 -15.86
CA LYS A 15 12.26 17.21 -16.00
C LYS A 15 11.68 17.32 -17.41
N ALA A 16 12.50 17.20 -18.45
CA ALA A 16 12.05 17.27 -19.84
C ALA A 16 11.06 16.14 -20.18
N TRP A 17 11.30 14.95 -19.62
CA TRP A 17 10.36 13.83 -19.74
C TRP A 17 9.02 14.13 -19.05
N LEU A 18 9.03 14.66 -17.81
CA LEU A 18 7.83 15.05 -17.08
C LEU A 18 7.02 16.12 -17.81
N GLU A 19 7.68 17.13 -18.36
CA GLU A 19 7.03 18.17 -19.18
C GLU A 19 6.30 17.56 -20.38
N THR A 20 6.97 16.65 -21.08
CA THR A 20 6.39 15.96 -22.23
C THR A 20 5.21 15.08 -21.81
N TYR A 21 5.36 14.31 -20.74
CA TYR A 21 4.30 13.46 -20.19
C TYR A 21 3.06 14.28 -19.79
N SER A 22 3.26 15.37 -19.04
CA SER A 22 2.20 16.29 -18.61
C SER A 22 1.45 16.90 -19.79
N ARG A 23 2.17 17.34 -20.83
CA ARG A 23 1.58 17.88 -22.05
C ARG A 23 0.73 16.84 -22.80
N LEU A 24 1.27 15.64 -23.00
CA LEU A 24 0.56 14.55 -23.69
C LEU A 24 -0.69 14.11 -22.93
N ARG A 25 -0.64 14.09 -21.59
CA ARG A 25 -1.75 13.68 -20.72
C ARG A 25 -2.68 14.82 -20.31
N LYS A 26 -2.40 16.06 -20.75
CA LYS A 26 -3.16 17.28 -20.40
C LYS A 26 -3.34 17.46 -18.88
N ILE A 27 -2.30 17.19 -18.10
CA ILE A 27 -2.27 17.40 -16.65
C ILE A 27 -1.11 18.30 -16.25
N SER A 28 -1.22 18.95 -15.09
CA SER A 28 -0.10 19.74 -14.56
C SER A 28 1.08 18.84 -14.17
N MET A 29 2.29 19.40 -14.17
CA MET A 29 3.49 18.70 -13.70
C MET A 29 3.35 18.26 -12.23
N ALA A 30 2.78 19.14 -11.39
CA ALA A 30 2.50 18.80 -9.99
C ALA A 30 1.55 17.59 -9.86
N GLU A 31 0.56 17.47 -10.75
CA GLU A 31 -0.33 16.31 -10.78
C GLU A 31 0.37 15.03 -11.24
N ALA A 32 1.24 15.12 -12.26
CA ALA A 32 2.06 13.99 -12.67
C ALA A 32 2.94 13.48 -11.53
N ILE A 33 3.58 14.39 -10.79
CA ILE A 33 4.39 14.06 -9.60
C ILE A 33 3.53 13.41 -8.51
N ARG A 34 2.35 13.98 -8.19
CA ARG A 34 1.44 13.39 -7.19
C ARG A 34 1.03 11.97 -7.54
N ARG A 35 0.69 11.71 -8.81
CA ARG A 35 0.37 10.37 -9.29
C ARG A 35 1.57 9.43 -9.18
N GLY A 36 2.75 9.88 -9.56
CA GLY A 36 3.99 9.12 -9.41
C GLY A 36 4.23 8.68 -7.96
N ILE A 37 4.09 9.61 -7.01
CA ILE A 37 4.20 9.32 -5.57
C ILE A 37 3.12 8.33 -5.12
N TYR A 38 1.88 8.49 -5.58
CA TYR A 38 0.80 7.56 -5.26
C TYR A 38 1.09 6.14 -5.74
N TYR A 39 1.54 5.98 -6.98
CA TYR A 39 1.88 4.66 -7.53
C TYR A 39 3.08 4.04 -6.82
N LEU A 40 4.10 4.83 -6.48
CA LEU A 40 5.25 4.37 -5.71
C LEU A 40 4.82 3.83 -4.34
N LYS A 41 4.04 4.62 -3.58
CA LYS A 41 3.51 4.21 -2.27
C LYS A 41 2.68 2.93 -2.36
N LYS A 42 1.80 2.84 -3.37
CA LYS A 42 0.95 1.67 -3.57
C LYS A 42 1.82 0.42 -3.80
N LYS A 43 2.81 0.53 -4.70
CA LYS A 43 3.71 -0.57 -5.02
C LYS A 43 4.51 -1.02 -3.78
N GLU A 44 5.11 -0.09 -3.05
CA GLU A 44 5.88 -0.42 -1.83
C GLU A 44 4.99 -1.05 -0.75
N THR A 45 3.75 -0.58 -0.59
CA THR A 45 2.79 -1.18 0.35
C THR A 45 2.44 -2.61 -0.05
N GLU A 46 2.18 -2.84 -1.34
CA GLU A 46 1.87 -4.17 -1.87
C GLU A 46 3.05 -5.14 -1.72
N ASP A 47 4.27 -4.69 -2.03
CA ASP A 47 5.50 -5.47 -1.83
C ASP A 47 5.73 -5.79 -0.34
N THR A 48 5.45 -4.84 0.56
CA THR A 48 5.56 -5.05 2.02
C THR A 48 4.53 -6.08 2.51
N TYR A 49 3.27 -5.96 2.08
CA TYR A 49 2.23 -6.91 2.44
C TYR A 49 2.57 -8.33 1.97
N GLN A 50 3.00 -8.48 0.71
CA GLN A 50 3.39 -9.78 0.16
C GLN A 50 4.61 -10.35 0.88
N THR A 51 5.57 -9.52 1.25
CA THR A 51 6.74 -9.93 2.05
C THR A 51 6.29 -10.46 3.40
N LEU A 52 5.47 -9.71 4.14
CA LEU A 52 4.95 -10.13 5.44
C LEU A 52 4.14 -11.42 5.36
N VAL A 53 3.25 -11.57 4.37
CA VAL A 53 2.52 -12.82 4.15
C VAL A 53 3.47 -13.98 3.87
N ASN A 54 4.50 -13.78 3.06
CA ASN A 54 5.49 -14.82 2.76
C ASN A 54 6.39 -15.19 3.93
N GLU A 55 6.74 -14.24 4.80
CA GLU A 55 7.52 -14.49 6.01
C GLU A 55 6.68 -15.15 7.10
N THR A 56 5.39 -14.81 7.16
CA THR A 56 4.48 -15.32 8.20
C THR A 56 3.72 -16.58 7.79
N LYS A 57 3.78 -16.99 6.51
CA LYS A 57 3.18 -18.25 6.06
C LYS A 57 3.82 -19.41 6.83
N GLY A 58 2.97 -20.28 7.39
CA GLY A 58 3.45 -21.44 8.14
C GLY A 58 3.96 -21.15 9.56
N ILE A 59 3.81 -19.92 10.09
CA ILE A 59 4.00 -19.67 11.53
C ILE A 59 3.04 -20.53 12.37
N TRP A 60 1.84 -20.79 11.85
CA TRP A 60 0.90 -21.70 12.49
C TRP A 60 1.35 -23.16 12.34
N GLN A 61 1.76 -23.78 13.45
CA GLN A 61 2.21 -25.17 13.51
C GLN A 61 1.29 -26.09 14.34
N LYS A 62 0.15 -25.57 14.84
CA LYS A 62 -0.71 -26.27 15.81
C LYS A 62 -1.87 -27.05 15.17
N GLY A 63 -1.70 -27.53 13.93
CA GLY A 63 -2.73 -28.29 13.20
C GLY A 63 -3.64 -27.40 12.35
N ASP A 64 -4.91 -27.75 12.21
CA ASP A 64 -5.86 -27.00 11.37
C ASP A 64 -6.15 -25.61 11.97
N GLY A 65 -5.73 -24.56 11.27
CA GLY A 65 -5.92 -23.18 11.70
C GLY A 65 -7.38 -22.72 11.64
N LEU A 66 -8.19 -23.28 10.74
CA LEU A 66 -9.60 -22.92 10.60
C LEU A 66 -10.42 -23.48 11.77
N GLU A 67 -10.19 -24.75 12.12
CA GLU A 67 -10.84 -25.38 13.28
C GLU A 67 -10.50 -24.63 14.57
N TYR A 68 -9.21 -24.27 14.75
CA TYR A 68 -8.77 -23.47 15.89
C TYR A 68 -9.46 -22.10 15.95
N GLN A 69 -9.55 -21.38 14.83
CA GLN A 69 -10.21 -20.07 14.77
C GLN A 69 -11.70 -20.16 15.04
N GLN A 70 -12.38 -21.18 14.51
CA GLN A 70 -13.81 -21.39 14.73
C GLN A 70 -14.10 -21.66 16.20
N ARG A 71 -13.31 -22.51 16.85
CA ARG A 71 -13.44 -22.79 18.30
C ARG A 71 -13.32 -21.53 19.14
N ILE A 72 -12.28 -20.72 18.91
CA ILE A 72 -12.07 -19.45 19.65
C ILE A 72 -13.21 -18.47 19.39
N ARG A 73 -13.73 -18.40 18.16
CA ARG A 73 -14.85 -17.50 17.84
C ARG A 73 -16.14 -17.91 18.55
N SER A 74 -16.42 -19.21 18.64
CA SER A 74 -17.59 -19.72 19.37
C SER A 74 -17.52 -19.46 20.87
N GLU A 75 -16.32 -19.36 21.45
CA GLU A 75 -16.14 -18.98 22.86
C GLU A 75 -16.63 -17.54 23.13
N TRP A 76 -16.52 -16.63 22.16
CA TRP A 76 -16.97 -15.23 22.30
C TRP A 76 -18.48 -15.08 22.07
N GLU A 77 -19.04 -15.82 21.11
CA GLU A 77 -20.49 -15.85 20.89
C GLU A 77 -21.25 -16.45 22.08
N SER A 78 -20.60 -17.34 22.84
CA SER A 78 -21.15 -17.93 24.06
C SER A 78 -21.08 -16.98 25.27
N SER A 79 -20.15 -16.02 25.28
CA SER A 79 -20.01 -15.05 26.37
C SER A 79 -20.93 -13.84 26.24
N ASP A 80 -21.37 -13.49 25.03
CA ASP A 80 -22.33 -12.40 24.79
C ASP A 80 -23.81 -12.82 25.03
N ALA A 81 -24.05 -14.09 25.37
CA ALA A 81 -25.37 -14.66 25.63
C ALA A 81 -25.76 -14.71 27.13
N GLN A 82 -25.09 -13.94 28.00
CA GLN A 82 -25.38 -13.82 29.43
C GLN A 82 -25.78 -12.40 29.83
#